data_AF-A0A1I4D1R1-F1
#
_entry.id   AF-A0A1I4D1R1-F1
#
_cell.length_a   1.000
_cell.length_b   1.000
_cell.length_c   1.000
_cell.angle_alpha   90.00
_cell.angle_beta   90.00
_cell.angle_gamma   90.00
#
_symmetry.space_group_name_H-M   'P 1'
#
loop_
_entity.id
_entity.type
_entity.pdbx_description
1 polymer ?
#
loop_
_entity_poly.entity_id
_entity_poly.type
_entity_poly.pdbx_seq_one_letter_code
_entity_poly.pdbx_strand_id
1 'polypeptide(L)'
;MPKYRFEFPDEPDVGPIVLELENLEAAKAEAQRAMADSVMDRVIHRHDPRRLATRIYDEAGYLIAQVDFDDLVSEADGADKAQTNPPEEPGVKRSG
;
A
#
# COMPACT_ATOMS: atom_id res chain seq x y z
N MET A 1 -19.41 9.32 5.07
CA MET A 1 -18.16 8.69 4.58
C MET A 1 -17.40 8.22 5.81
N PRO A 2 -16.88 6.98 5.84
CA PRO A 2 -16.10 6.49 6.98
C PRO A 2 -14.84 7.33 7.23
N LYS A 3 -14.49 7.49 8.51
CA LYS A 3 -13.27 8.17 8.95
C LYS A 3 -12.16 7.16 9.12
N TYR A 4 -10.99 7.51 8.60
CA TYR A 4 -9.77 6.72 8.74
C TYR A 4 -8.70 7.59 9.38
N ARG A 5 -8.04 7.06 10.41
CA ARG A 5 -6.87 7.68 11.03
C ARG A 5 -5.61 7.02 10.50
N PHE A 6 -4.71 7.83 9.98
CA PHE A 6 -3.42 7.43 9.47
C PHE A 6 -2.36 7.79 10.51
N GLU A 7 -1.51 6.82 10.84
CA GLU A 7 -0.33 7.03 11.69
C GLU A 7 0.93 6.62 10.94
N PHE A 8 1.98 7.41 11.15
CA PHE A 8 3.28 7.26 10.51
C PHE A 8 4.32 6.91 11.60
N PRO A 9 4.40 5.65 12.06
CA PRO A 9 5.28 5.23 13.15
C PRO A 9 6.77 5.57 12.92
N ASP A 10 7.20 5.66 11.66
CA ASP A 10 8.58 5.97 11.29
C ASP A 10 8.84 7.47 11.15
N GLU A 11 7.81 8.29 11.28
CA GLU A 11 7.86 9.76 11.16
C GLU A 11 7.28 10.40 12.43
N PRO A 12 8.02 10.39 13.56
CA PRO A 12 7.48 10.80 14.85
C PRO A 12 7.09 12.28 14.93
N ASP A 13 7.62 13.11 14.04
CA ASP A 13 7.28 14.53 13.92
C ASP A 13 5.96 14.76 13.15
N VAL A 14 5.46 13.74 12.45
CA VAL A 14 4.19 13.78 11.70
C VAL A 14 3.08 13.24 12.60
N GLY A 15 2.18 14.15 13.01
CA GLY A 15 1.00 13.77 13.78
C GLY A 15 0.03 12.89 13.00
N PRO A 16 -0.88 12.17 13.68
CA PRO A 16 -1.90 11.36 13.02
C PRO A 16 -2.81 12.23 12.15
N ILE A 17 -3.07 11.77 10.93
CA ILE A 17 -3.95 12.46 9.98
C ILE A 17 -5.30 11.73 9.97
N VAL A 18 -6.41 12.46 9.97
CA VAL A 18 -7.75 11.85 9.87
C VAL A 18 -8.41 12.32 8.59
N LEU A 19 -8.81 11.37 7.74
CA LEU A 19 -9.48 11.63 6.47
C LEU A 19 -10.82 10.91 6.39
N GLU A 20 -11.79 11.56 5.74
CA GLU A 20 -13.07 10.95 5.38
C GLU A 20 -12.96 10.41 3.96
N LEU A 21 -12.98 9.08 3.82
CA LEU A 21 -12.81 8.42 2.52
C LEU A 21 -14.00 7.50 2.24
N GLU A 22 -14.20 7.14 0.98
CA GLU A 22 -15.38 6.37 0.57
C GLU A 22 -15.37 4.94 1.14
N ASN A 23 -14.20 4.31 1.18
CA ASN A 23 -14.00 2.93 1.63
C ASN A 23 -12.53 2.68 2.03
N LEU A 24 -12.23 1.45 2.46
CA LEU A 24 -10.89 1.04 2.87
C LEU A 24 -9.89 1.04 1.70
N GLU A 25 -10.31 0.75 0.47
CA GLU A 25 -9.42 0.78 -0.69
C GLU A 25 -8.94 2.20 -1.00
N ALA A 26 -9.83 3.18 -0.91
CA ALA A 26 -9.47 4.60 -0.99
C ALA A 26 -8.50 5.00 0.12
N ALA A 27 -8.67 4.47 1.33
CA ALA A 27 -7.73 4.68 2.44
C ALA A 27 -6.36 4.07 2.16
N LYS A 28 -6.29 2.85 1.62
CA LYS A 28 -5.02 2.24 1.23
C LYS A 28 -4.33 3.02 0.11
N ALA A 29 -5.07 3.45 -0.90
CA ALA A 29 -4.53 4.26 -1.99
C ALA A 29 -3.96 5.60 -1.50
N GLU A 30 -4.63 6.24 -0.53
CA GLU A 30 -4.12 7.45 0.11
C GLU A 30 -2.86 7.19 0.94
N ALA A 31 -2.83 6.09 1.71
CA ALA A 31 -1.64 5.68 2.47
C ALA A 31 -0.44 5.37 1.56
N GLN A 32 -0.66 4.72 0.41
CA GLN A 32 0.38 4.46 -0.59
C GLN A 32 0.93 5.76 -1.17
N ARG A 33 0.07 6.73 -1.48
CA ARG A 33 0.50 8.05 -1.98
C ARG A 33 1.36 8.79 -0.95
N ALA A 34 0.88 8.88 0.28
CA ALA A 34 1.64 9.48 1.37
C ALA A 34 2.99 8.78 1.58
N MET A 35 3.01 7.44 1.52
CA MET A 35 4.24 6.67 1.62
C MET A 35 5.20 6.94 0.46
N ALA A 36 4.71 7.04 -0.78
CA ALA A 36 5.55 7.33 -1.94
C ALA A 36 6.25 8.70 -1.80
N ASP A 37 5.54 9.70 -1.28
CA ASP A 37 6.11 11.01 -0.98
C ASP A 37 7.20 10.91 0.12
N SER A 38 6.92 10.19 1.21
CA SER A 38 7.90 9.95 2.29
C SER A 38 9.12 9.15 1.82
N VAL A 39 8.95 8.19 0.90
CA VAL A 39 10.06 7.45 0.28
C VAL A 39 10.96 8.40 -0.49
N MET A 40 10.39 9.29 -1.32
CA MET A 40 11.17 10.27 -2.08
C MET A 40 11.97 11.18 -1.16
N ASP A 41 11.35 11.70 -0.09
CA ASP A 41 12.02 12.53 0.89
C ASP A 41 13.21 11.79 1.54
N ARG A 42 13.00 10.53 1.98
CA ARG A 42 14.08 9.73 2.58
C ARG A 42 15.21 9.44 1.63
N VAL A 43 14.93 9.18 0.35
CA VAL A 43 15.96 8.98 -0.68
C VAL A 43 16.79 10.26 -0.86
N ILE A 44 16.15 11.42 -0.90
CA ILE A 44 16.83 12.73 -0.97
C ILE A 44 17.75 12.93 0.24
N HIS A 45 17.25 12.61 1.44
CA HIS A 45 17.99 12.76 2.70
C HIS A 45 18.91 11.57 3.05
N ARG A 46 19.05 10.57 2.17
CA ARG A 46 19.82 9.33 2.37
C ARG A 46 19.44 8.54 3.63
N HIS A 47 18.18 8.59 4.03
CA HIS A 47 17.60 7.73 5.06
C HIS A 47 17.10 6.41 4.47
N ASP A 48 17.00 5.38 5.29
CA ASP A 48 16.49 4.07 4.86
C ASP A 48 14.95 4.13 4.70
N PRO A 49 14.41 3.92 3.48
CA PRO A 49 12.97 3.97 3.24
C PRO A 49 12.26 2.63 3.52
N ARG A 50 12.99 1.52 3.68
CA ARG A 50 12.41 0.17 3.84
C ARG A 50 11.70 -0.02 5.17
N ARG A 51 11.95 0.89 6.11
CA ARG A 51 11.29 0.90 7.41
C ARG A 51 9.95 1.61 7.40
N LEU A 52 9.62 2.36 6.34
CA LEU A 52 8.38 3.13 6.29
C LEU A 52 7.17 2.21 6.35
N ALA A 53 6.28 2.51 7.31
CA ALA A 53 4.97 1.93 7.43
C ALA A 53 3.93 3.04 7.66
N THR A 54 2.74 2.86 7.10
CA THR A 54 1.56 3.70 7.36
C THR A 54 0.46 2.81 7.92
N ARG A 55 0.02 3.12 9.14
CA ARG A 55 -1.06 2.38 9.83
C ARG A 55 -2.38 3.10 9.65
N ILE A 56 -3.41 2.34 9.28
CA ILE A 56 -4.76 2.84 9.03
C ILE A 56 -5.70 2.28 10.09
N TYR A 57 -6.31 3.15 10.86
CA TYR A 57 -7.29 2.83 11.87
C TYR A 57 -8.69 3.27 11.46
N ASP A 58 -9.70 2.53 11.88
CA ASP A 58 -11.10 2.94 11.75
C ASP A 58 -11.49 4.01 12.78
N GLU A 59 -12.73 4.48 12.70
CA GLU A 59 -13.31 5.46 13.63
C GLU A 59 -13.33 4.98 15.09
N ALA A 60 -13.43 3.67 15.31
CA ALA A 60 -13.40 3.08 16.64
C ALA A 60 -11.98 2.90 17.19
N GLY A 61 -10.95 3.22 16.40
CA GLY A 61 -9.55 3.14 16.76
C GLY A 61 -8.91 1.76 16.56
N TYR A 62 -9.58 0.85 15.85
CA TYR A 62 -9.00 -0.45 15.50
C TYR A 62 -8.10 -0.33 14.28
N LEU A 63 -6.92 -0.95 14.34
CA LEU A 63 -6.05 -1.09 13.19
C LEU A 63 -6.73 -2.01 12.16
N ILE A 64 -7.09 -1.47 11.01
CA ILE A 64 -7.81 -2.20 9.96
C ILE A 64 -6.92 -2.50 8.74
N ALA A 65 -5.84 -1.75 8.55
CA ALA A 65 -4.85 -2.00 7.52
C ALA A 65 -3.49 -1.38 7.90
N GLN A 66 -2.43 -1.92 7.30
CA GLN A 66 -1.09 -1.35 7.30
C GLN A 66 -0.60 -1.39 5.85
N VAL A 67 0.06 -0.33 5.42
CA VAL A 67 0.78 -0.25 4.15
C VAL A 67 2.25 -0.12 4.48
N ASP A 68 3.07 -1.05 4.00
CA ASP A 68 4.50 -1.07 4.19
C ASP A 68 5.23 -0.72 2.88
N PHE A 69 6.52 -0.38 2.97
CA PHE A 69 7.34 -0.11 1.78
C PHE A 69 7.29 -1.25 0.75
N ASP A 70 7.28 -2.50 1.21
CA ASP A 70 7.22 -3.67 0.34
C ASP A 70 5.88 -3.78 -0.42
N ASP A 71 4.78 -3.26 0.13
CA ASP A 71 3.48 -3.22 -0.57
C ASP A 71 3.55 -2.24 -1.75
N LEU A 72 4.17 -1.07 -1.54
CA LEU A 72 4.37 -0.07 -2.59
C LEU A 72 5.24 -0.60 -3.75
N VAL A 73 6.32 -1.33 -3.43
CA VAL A 73 7.21 -1.93 -4.43
C VAL A 73 6.52 -3.10 -5.14
N SER A 74 5.79 -3.94 -4.41
CA SER A 74 5.08 -5.08 -4.99
C SER A 74 3.94 -4.66 -5.93
N GLU A 75 3.26 -3.54 -5.65
CA GLU A 75 2.26 -2.98 -6.57
C GLU A 75 2.89 -2.31 -7.78
N ALA A 76 4.08 -1.71 -7.65
CA ALA A 76 4.83 -1.19 -8.80
C ALA A 76 5.28 -2.32 -9.75
N ASP A 77 5.71 -3.48 -9.21
CA ASP A 77 6.01 -4.68 -9.99
C ASP A 77 4.73 -5.39 -10.50
N GLY A 78 3.62 -5.29 -9.75
CA GLY A 78 2.32 -5.84 -10.11
C GLY A 78 1.60 -5.08 -11.23
N ALA A 79 1.87 -3.77 -11.37
CA ALA A 79 1.37 -2.95 -12.47
C ALA A 79 1.97 -3.34 -13.83
N ASP A 80 3.12 -4.02 -13.87
CA ASP A 80 3.69 -4.62 -15.08
C ASP A 80 3.08 -6.00 -15.41
N LYS A 81 2.40 -6.64 -14.43
CA LYS A 81 1.80 -7.98 -14.57
C LYS A 81 0.27 -8.02 -14.68
N ALA A 82 -0.41 -6.88 -14.60
CA ALA A 82 -1.87 -6.80 -14.77
C ALA A 82 -2.34 -6.91 -16.24
N GLN A 83 -1.52 -7.46 -17.15
CA GLN A 83 -1.98 -7.98 -18.45
C GLN A 83 -1.22 -9.26 -18.81
N THR A 84 -1.66 -10.39 -18.26
CA THR A 84 -2.10 -11.55 -19.04
C THR A 84 -2.40 -12.68 -18.08
N ASN A 85 -3.68 -13.07 -18.02
CA ASN A 85 -4.10 -14.37 -17.52
C ASN A 85 -3.16 -15.45 -18.09
N PRO A 86 -2.64 -16.40 -17.31
CA PRO A 86 -2.10 -17.62 -17.88
C PRO A 86 -3.27 -18.37 -18.55
N PRO A 87 -3.27 -18.62 -19.87
CA PRO A 87 -4.20 -19.60 -20.41
C PRO A 87 -3.83 -20.97 -19.84
N GLU A 88 -4.88 -21.69 -19.46
CA GLU A 88 -4.90 -22.99 -18.81
C GLU A 88 -3.90 -24.00 -19.39
N GLU A 89 -3.40 -24.86 -18.49
CA GLU A 89 -2.47 -25.95 -18.77
C GLU A 89 -2.90 -26.81 -19.98
N PRO A 90 -1.99 -27.16 -20.91
CA PRO A 90 -2.31 -28.07 -22.02
C PRO A 90 -2.27 -29.51 -21.52
N GLY A 91 -3.38 -29.96 -20.93
CA GLY A 91 -3.62 -31.38 -20.65
C GLY A 91 -4.32 -32.08 -21.83
N VAL A 92 -3.75 -33.21 -22.25
CA VAL A 92 -4.35 -34.37 -22.98
C VAL A 92 -4.81 -34.16 -24.44
N LYS A 93 -4.50 -35.00 -25.46
CA LYS A 93 -3.89 -36.34 -25.57
C LYS A 93 -3.39 -36.60 -27.01
N ARG A 94 -2.40 -37.48 -27.12
CA ARG A 94 -1.94 -38.19 -28.33
C ARG A 94 -3.08 -38.85 -29.13
N SER A 95 -2.95 -38.74 -30.46
CA SER A 95 -3.10 -39.77 -31.50
C SER A 95 -4.43 -40.52 -31.65
N GLY A 96 -5.04 -40.33 -32.82
CA GLY A 96 -5.81 -41.31 -33.58
C GLY A 96 -5.45 -41.16 -35.05
#